data_AF-A0A1V6REV4-F1
#
_entry.id   AF-A0A1V6REV4-F1
#
_cell.length_a   1.000
_cell.length_b   1.000
_cell.length_c   1.000
_cell.angle_alpha   90.00
_cell.angle_beta   90.00
_cell.angle_gamma   90.00
#
_symmetry.space_group_name_H-M   'P 1'
#
loop_
_entity.id
_entity.type
_entity.pdbx_description
1 polymer ?
#
loop_
_entity_poly.entity_id
_entity_poly.type
_entity_poly.pdbx_seq_one_letter_code
_entity_poly.pdbx_strand_id
1 'polypeptide(L)'
;MAQRREGKSSDESATSEALSIAQSARISQRFLATNLGLMEDMAILKRSLSLNTVISTTSSFSIRFQNARSQTHLQMLNQIGAGLQGSVFEQVGKPLAMKKETPGNETRRSNLYHEYTLHCDVWATSQKYHFINSEVHIPKPVKFISRDENSAFWDEILPKTPQVYRVRGDLVMMERILPLPKVVRKALISQFCAPEHNLDSTGVEALLKQHANKHCLARVYLGKANGTIHRNTPLRNFPLYLEPMEQIGIETLPLANAMGKSYATLHWGAAINGDDVEFVLGTSATEAQGGDHGPDFKHRAVQMYLLDFGQCEAVDLTQDPDVVYQAFKGAMVTGDNQRFIPHYSKSPALFKIFRQGYIEAGNVILSDKRLSNKFNLEDFMQEYEEYAEDFL
;
A
#
# COMPACT_ATOMS: atom_id res chain seq x y z
N MET A 1 10.92 -30.00 -48.09
CA MET A 1 10.81 -29.83 -46.62
C MET A 1 10.87 -28.35 -46.32
N ALA A 2 9.71 -27.70 -46.17
CA ALA A 2 9.60 -26.29 -45.81
C ALA A 2 8.74 -26.24 -44.54
N GLN A 3 9.36 -25.92 -43.41
CA GLN A 3 8.68 -25.79 -42.12
C GLN A 3 8.35 -24.31 -41.88
N ARG A 4 7.06 -24.01 -41.85
CA ARG A 4 6.48 -22.77 -41.34
C ARG A 4 6.92 -22.58 -39.89
N ARG A 5 7.54 -21.44 -39.58
CA ARG A 5 7.62 -20.90 -38.21
C ARG A 5 6.36 -20.06 -37.99
N GLU A 6 5.43 -20.56 -37.19
CA GLU A 6 4.37 -19.76 -36.60
C GLU A 6 4.97 -18.91 -35.47
N GLY A 7 4.84 -17.59 -35.60
CA GLY A 7 5.22 -16.64 -34.56
C GLY A 7 4.18 -16.66 -33.44
N LYS A 8 4.59 -17.12 -32.26
CA LYS A 8 3.89 -16.83 -31.00
C LYS A 8 4.12 -15.34 -30.68
N SER A 9 3.15 -14.51 -31.05
CA SER A 9 3.01 -13.16 -30.51
C SER A 9 2.58 -13.29 -29.04
N SER A 10 3.35 -12.68 -28.14
CA SER A 10 3.20 -12.75 -26.69
C SER A 10 2.05 -11.87 -26.18
N ASP A 11 1.07 -12.48 -25.50
CA ASP A 11 -0.02 -11.81 -24.77
C ASP A 11 0.46 -10.83 -23.66
N GLU A 12 1.70 -10.96 -23.20
CA GLU A 12 2.30 -10.06 -22.20
C GLU A 12 2.48 -8.62 -22.71
N SER A 13 2.72 -8.44 -24.02
CA SER A 13 2.87 -7.10 -24.60
C SER A 13 1.52 -6.38 -24.69
N ALA A 14 0.47 -7.10 -25.08
CA ALA A 14 -0.87 -6.55 -25.23
C ALA A 14 -1.50 -6.18 -23.88
N THR A 15 -1.25 -6.98 -22.85
CA THR A 15 -1.70 -6.69 -21.47
C THR A 15 -0.95 -5.50 -20.86
N SER A 16 0.35 -5.37 -21.09
CA SER A 16 1.14 -4.21 -20.65
C SER A 16 0.71 -2.91 -21.34
N GLU A 17 0.40 -2.94 -22.64
CA GLU A 17 -0.08 -1.78 -23.39
C GLU A 17 -1.49 -1.36 -22.94
N ALA A 18 -2.40 -2.31 -22.73
CA ALA A 18 -3.74 -2.03 -22.24
C ALA A 18 -3.73 -1.41 -20.82
N LEU A 19 -2.85 -1.90 -19.93
CA LEU A 19 -2.62 -1.32 -18.60
C LEU A 19 -2.06 0.10 -18.69
N SER A 20 -1.09 0.35 -19.57
CA SER A 20 -0.52 1.69 -19.81
C SER A 20 -1.57 2.67 -20.34
N ILE A 21 -2.46 2.24 -21.25
CA ILE A 21 -3.54 3.06 -21.79
C ILE A 21 -4.58 3.41 -20.71
N ALA A 22 -4.98 2.45 -19.89
CA ALA A 22 -5.92 2.66 -18.78
C ALA A 22 -5.33 3.61 -17.70
N GLN A 23 -4.05 3.46 -17.41
CA GLN A 23 -3.30 4.32 -16.49
C GLN A 23 -3.17 5.75 -17.04
N SER A 24 -2.89 5.90 -18.33
CA SER A 24 -2.78 7.20 -19.02
C SER A 24 -4.12 7.95 -19.12
N ALA A 25 -5.23 7.23 -19.40
CA ALA A 25 -6.57 7.81 -19.45
C ALA A 25 -7.02 8.38 -18.08
N ARG A 26 -6.61 7.75 -16.97
CA ARG A 26 -6.91 8.22 -15.61
C ARG A 26 -6.06 9.40 -15.18
N ILE A 27 -4.79 9.46 -15.59
CA ILE A 27 -3.95 10.64 -15.34
C ILE A 27 -4.63 11.90 -15.89
N SER A 28 -5.37 11.78 -17.00
CA SER A 28 -6.11 12.89 -17.62
C SER A 28 -7.32 13.38 -16.80
N GLN A 29 -7.82 12.61 -15.82
CA GLN A 29 -8.94 13.00 -14.95
C GLN A 29 -8.50 13.49 -13.55
N ARG A 30 -7.21 13.44 -13.23
CA ARG A 30 -6.71 13.84 -11.91
C ARG A 30 -6.54 15.35 -11.77
N PHE A 31 -6.88 15.89 -10.60
CA PHE A 31 -6.68 17.28 -10.24
C PHE A 31 -5.22 17.55 -9.89
N LEU A 32 -4.62 18.51 -10.57
CA LEU A 32 -3.30 19.01 -10.22
C LEU A 32 -3.40 19.92 -8.99
N ALA A 33 -2.73 19.53 -7.90
CA ALA A 33 -2.57 20.34 -6.71
C ALA A 33 -1.26 21.14 -6.79
N THR A 34 -1.39 22.43 -7.10
CA THR A 34 -0.29 23.40 -7.12
C THR A 34 -0.43 24.40 -5.98
N ASN A 35 0.64 25.13 -5.67
CA ASN A 35 0.64 26.23 -4.69
C ASN A 35 0.16 25.83 -3.28
N LEU A 36 0.30 24.55 -2.92
CA LEU A 36 -0.12 24.03 -1.61
C LEU A 36 0.50 24.81 -0.44
N GLY A 37 1.73 25.32 -0.59
CA GLY A 37 2.40 26.11 0.46
C GLY A 37 1.76 27.47 0.76
N LEU A 38 0.78 27.92 -0.02
CA LEU A 38 0.03 29.16 0.19
C LEU A 38 -1.38 28.92 0.77
N MET A 39 -1.75 27.66 0.97
CA MET A 39 -3.07 27.27 1.48
C MET A 39 -3.01 27.05 2.99
N GLU A 40 -4.17 27.13 3.65
CA GLU A 40 -4.30 26.69 5.04
C GLU A 40 -4.14 25.17 5.16
N ASP A 41 -3.66 24.70 6.31
CA ASP A 41 -3.32 23.29 6.53
C ASP A 41 -4.50 22.34 6.27
N MET A 42 -5.73 22.67 6.71
CA MET A 42 -6.92 21.86 6.38
C MET A 42 -7.17 21.76 4.87
N ALA A 43 -7.03 22.87 4.15
CA ALA A 43 -7.22 22.90 2.70
C ALA A 43 -6.11 22.14 1.96
N ILE A 44 -4.87 22.18 2.48
CA ILE A 44 -3.75 21.34 2.00
C ILE A 44 -4.15 19.86 2.13
N LEU A 45 -4.59 19.43 3.31
CA LEU A 45 -4.92 18.03 3.58
C LEU A 45 -6.11 17.56 2.72
N LYS A 46 -7.21 18.31 2.70
CA LYS A 46 -8.39 18.01 1.88
C LYS A 46 -8.04 17.81 0.41
N ARG A 47 -7.25 18.73 -0.14
CA ARG A 47 -6.86 18.68 -1.55
C ARG A 47 -5.82 17.59 -1.82
N SER A 48 -4.95 17.28 -0.86
CA SER A 48 -3.80 16.39 -1.07
C SER A 48 -4.07 14.92 -0.74
N LEU A 49 -5.08 14.61 0.05
CA LEU A 49 -5.35 13.24 0.51
C LEU A 49 -6.54 12.59 -0.23
N SER A 50 -6.80 13.03 -1.46
CA SER A 50 -7.79 12.44 -2.37
C SER A 50 -7.10 11.59 -3.45
N LEU A 51 -7.69 10.45 -3.79
CA LEU A 51 -7.19 9.52 -4.82
C LEU A 51 -7.17 10.10 -6.24
N ASN A 52 -7.91 11.20 -6.44
CA ASN A 52 -7.97 11.92 -7.71
C ASN A 52 -6.91 13.02 -7.81
N THR A 53 -5.92 13.07 -6.92
CA THR A 53 -4.96 14.19 -6.85
C THR A 53 -3.58 13.81 -7.37
N VAL A 54 -2.99 14.72 -8.15
CA VAL A 54 -1.55 14.77 -8.43
C VAL A 54 -0.95 16.00 -7.77
N ILE A 55 0.00 15.80 -6.88
CA ILE A 55 0.67 16.89 -6.16
C ILE A 55 1.90 17.35 -6.93
N SER A 56 1.93 18.62 -7.28
CA SER A 56 3.15 19.26 -7.79
C SER A 56 4.05 19.68 -6.62
N THR A 57 5.31 19.25 -6.63
CA THR A 57 6.27 19.48 -5.54
C THR A 57 7.70 19.70 -6.03
N THR A 58 8.33 20.76 -5.53
CA THR A 58 9.76 21.07 -5.71
C THR A 58 10.59 20.52 -4.55
N SER A 59 10.43 19.23 -4.27
CA SER A 59 11.05 18.60 -3.10
C SER A 59 12.55 18.35 -3.30
N SER A 60 13.35 18.50 -2.24
CA SER A 60 14.76 18.03 -2.25
C SER A 60 14.89 16.52 -2.50
N PHE A 61 13.80 15.77 -2.30
CA PHE A 61 13.73 14.36 -2.65
C PHE A 61 13.91 14.13 -4.15
N SER A 62 13.24 14.89 -5.02
CA SER A 62 13.34 14.70 -6.48
C SER A 62 14.75 15.01 -6.99
N ILE A 63 15.37 16.09 -6.49
CA ILE A 63 16.76 16.45 -6.82
C ILE A 63 17.73 15.34 -6.37
N ARG A 64 17.61 14.89 -5.12
CA ARG A 64 18.46 13.81 -4.58
C ARG A 64 18.30 12.52 -5.39
N PHE A 65 17.08 12.18 -5.76
CA PHE A 65 16.79 11.00 -6.57
C PHE A 65 17.43 11.11 -7.96
N GLN A 66 17.25 12.24 -8.65
CA GLN A 66 17.79 12.47 -9.99
C GLN A 66 19.33 12.41 -9.99
N ASN A 67 19.98 13.06 -9.02
CA ASN A 67 21.44 13.05 -8.90
C ASN A 67 21.99 11.64 -8.65
N ALA A 68 21.34 10.85 -7.79
CA ALA A 68 21.80 9.50 -7.48
C ALA A 68 21.49 8.48 -8.59
N ARG A 69 20.53 8.75 -9.48
CA ARG A 69 20.13 7.82 -10.54
C ARG A 69 21.30 7.42 -11.46
N SER A 70 22.17 8.36 -11.78
CA SER A 70 23.36 8.14 -12.63
C SER A 70 24.66 7.93 -11.84
N GLN A 71 24.64 8.09 -10.51
CA GLN A 71 25.84 8.06 -9.67
C GLN A 71 25.73 6.94 -8.61
N THR A 72 26.30 5.77 -8.91
CA THR A 72 26.19 4.56 -8.09
C THR A 72 26.68 4.74 -6.64
N HIS A 73 27.70 5.58 -6.43
CA HIS A 73 28.23 5.89 -5.10
C HIS A 73 27.26 6.69 -4.21
N LEU A 74 26.24 7.34 -4.80
CA LEU A 74 25.19 8.05 -4.07
C LEU A 74 23.97 7.17 -3.76
N GLN A 75 23.90 5.94 -4.30
CA GLN A 75 22.75 5.03 -4.17
C GLN A 75 22.77 4.25 -2.85
N MET A 76 22.98 4.97 -1.74
CA MET A 76 22.99 4.40 -0.39
C MET A 76 21.62 3.83 0.00
N LEU A 77 21.61 2.83 0.88
CA LEU A 77 20.39 2.33 1.49
C LEU A 77 20.07 3.10 2.77
N ASN A 78 18.85 3.64 2.86
CA ASN A 78 18.35 4.26 4.09
C ASN A 78 17.16 3.47 4.63
N GLN A 79 17.12 3.23 5.94
CA GLN A 79 16.02 2.50 6.56
C GLN A 79 14.74 3.34 6.57
N ILE A 80 13.71 2.83 5.88
CA ILE A 80 12.39 3.45 5.70
C ILE A 80 11.25 2.65 6.34
N GLY A 81 11.52 1.48 6.91
CA GLY A 81 10.56 0.69 7.70
C GLY A 81 11.25 -0.32 8.59
N ALA A 82 10.56 -0.80 9.62
CA ALA A 82 10.92 -1.98 10.38
C ALA A 82 9.66 -2.57 11.03
N GLY A 83 9.56 -3.89 11.05
CA GLY A 83 8.47 -4.64 11.64
C GLY A 83 8.93 -6.05 12.02
N LEU A 84 7.98 -6.93 12.30
CA LEU A 84 8.27 -8.29 12.76
C LEU A 84 9.12 -9.06 11.73
N GLN A 85 8.72 -9.04 10.47
CA GLN A 85 9.33 -9.81 9.38
C GLN A 85 10.68 -9.24 8.96
N GLY A 86 10.88 -7.92 9.04
CA GLY A 86 12.10 -7.32 8.52
C GLY A 86 12.20 -5.80 8.61
N SER A 87 13.34 -5.30 8.16
CA SER A 87 13.60 -3.88 7.94
C SER A 87 13.48 -3.52 6.47
N VAL A 88 12.83 -2.39 6.17
CA VAL A 88 12.62 -1.90 4.80
C VAL A 88 13.57 -0.74 4.53
N PHE A 89 14.16 -0.73 3.34
CA PHE A 89 15.14 0.25 2.91
C PHE A 89 14.72 0.91 1.59
N GLU A 90 14.93 2.22 1.46
CA GLU A 90 15.02 2.84 0.14
C GLU A 90 16.41 2.63 -0.42
N GLN A 91 16.53 2.48 -1.74
CA GLN A 91 17.77 2.76 -2.44
C GLN A 91 17.68 4.13 -3.10
N VAL A 92 18.53 5.07 -2.69
CA VAL A 92 18.48 6.45 -3.22
C VAL A 92 18.70 6.43 -4.74
N GLY A 93 17.83 7.13 -5.49
CA GLY A 93 17.91 7.18 -6.96
C GLY A 93 17.32 5.98 -7.70
N LYS A 94 16.71 5.02 -6.98
CA LYS A 94 15.99 3.89 -7.56
C LYS A 94 14.51 3.90 -7.11
N PRO A 95 13.55 3.53 -7.98
CA PRO A 95 12.13 3.49 -7.64
C PRO A 95 11.74 2.25 -6.81
N LEU A 96 12.71 1.60 -6.17
CA LEU A 96 12.57 0.33 -5.49
C LEU A 96 12.80 0.48 -3.99
N ALA A 97 12.15 -0.40 -3.24
CA ALA A 97 12.39 -0.66 -1.83
C ALA A 97 12.95 -2.08 -1.67
N MET A 98 13.72 -2.29 -0.61
CA MET A 98 14.26 -3.59 -0.23
C MET A 98 13.80 -3.92 1.18
N LYS A 99 13.07 -5.01 1.38
CA LYS A 99 12.77 -5.57 2.71
C LYS A 99 13.79 -6.65 2.99
N LYS A 100 14.60 -6.47 4.04
CA LYS A 100 15.58 -7.45 4.51
C LYS A 100 15.03 -8.12 5.76
N GLU A 101 15.08 -9.44 5.78
CA GLU A 101 14.54 -10.25 6.87
C GLU A 101 15.23 -9.94 8.22
N THR A 102 14.44 -9.95 9.29
CA THR A 102 14.94 -9.87 10.66
C THR A 102 15.67 -11.19 11.00
N PRO A 103 16.92 -11.15 11.48
CA PRO A 103 17.65 -12.36 11.84
C PRO A 103 16.87 -13.26 12.81
N GLY A 104 16.80 -14.54 12.52
CA GLY A 104 16.05 -15.54 13.31
C GLY A 104 14.63 -15.81 12.81
N ASN A 105 14.15 -15.09 11.79
CA ASN A 105 12.85 -15.36 11.18
C ASN A 105 12.88 -16.44 10.10
N GLU A 106 14.05 -16.88 9.65
CA GLU A 106 14.22 -17.77 8.50
C GLU A 106 13.40 -19.09 8.64
N THR A 107 13.23 -19.56 9.88
CA THR A 107 12.54 -20.81 10.21
C THR A 107 11.06 -20.62 10.58
N ARG A 108 10.57 -19.38 10.64
CA ARG A 108 9.16 -19.09 10.92
C ARG A 108 8.31 -19.41 9.70
N ARG A 109 7.03 -19.76 9.94
CA ARG A 109 6.05 -19.90 8.86
C ARG A 109 5.85 -18.58 8.12
N SER A 110 5.81 -17.47 8.86
CA SER A 110 5.76 -16.09 8.36
C SER A 110 7.13 -15.52 7.98
N ASN A 111 8.04 -16.35 7.44
CA ASN A 111 9.33 -15.86 6.95
C ASN A 111 9.16 -14.99 5.70
N LEU A 112 10.22 -14.28 5.32
CA LEU A 112 10.15 -13.31 4.24
C LEU A 112 9.89 -13.95 2.86
N TYR A 113 10.30 -15.20 2.65
CA TYR A 113 10.00 -15.93 1.42
C TYR A 113 8.51 -16.28 1.29
N HIS A 114 7.87 -16.69 2.40
CA HIS A 114 6.43 -16.91 2.47
C HIS A 114 5.67 -15.62 2.15
N GLU A 115 6.01 -14.51 2.81
CA GLU A 115 5.43 -13.18 2.53
C GLU A 115 5.60 -12.80 1.05
N TYR A 116 6.80 -13.01 0.49
CA TYR A 116 7.06 -12.71 -0.93
C TYR A 116 6.16 -13.52 -1.87
N THR A 117 5.92 -14.78 -1.57
CA THR A 117 5.07 -15.66 -2.39
C THR A 117 3.63 -15.15 -2.38
N LEU A 118 3.09 -14.87 -1.20
CA LEU A 118 1.76 -14.29 -1.06
C LEU A 118 1.66 -12.91 -1.73
N HIS A 119 2.68 -12.06 -1.58
CA HIS A 119 2.74 -10.76 -2.24
C HIS A 119 2.69 -10.89 -3.77
N CYS A 120 3.39 -11.87 -4.35
CA CYS A 120 3.33 -12.17 -5.78
C CYS A 120 1.92 -12.56 -6.22
N ASP A 121 1.26 -13.45 -5.49
CA ASP A 121 -0.09 -13.94 -5.82
C ASP A 121 -1.14 -12.83 -5.71
N VAL A 122 -1.07 -12.04 -4.64
CA VAL A 122 -1.93 -10.88 -4.41
C VAL A 122 -1.74 -9.83 -5.50
N TRP A 123 -0.48 -9.51 -5.85
CA TRP A 123 -0.19 -8.58 -6.95
C TRP A 123 -0.73 -9.10 -8.28
N ALA A 124 -0.40 -10.32 -8.67
CA ALA A 124 -0.87 -10.91 -9.93
C ALA A 124 -2.40 -10.92 -10.04
N THR A 125 -3.08 -11.26 -8.95
CA THR A 125 -4.54 -11.24 -8.85
C THR A 125 -5.09 -9.83 -9.00
N SER A 126 -4.51 -8.84 -8.32
CA SER A 126 -4.93 -7.45 -8.45
C SER A 126 -4.78 -6.91 -9.87
N GLN A 127 -3.73 -7.34 -10.58
CA GLN A 127 -3.54 -6.97 -12.00
C GLN A 127 -4.61 -7.61 -12.88
N LYS A 128 -4.94 -8.90 -12.64
CA LYS A 128 -6.01 -9.60 -13.36
C LYS A 128 -7.38 -8.91 -13.17
N TYR A 129 -7.69 -8.50 -11.94
CA TYR A 129 -8.96 -7.88 -11.59
C TYR A 129 -8.89 -6.35 -11.46
N HIS A 130 -7.90 -5.72 -12.09
CA HIS A 130 -7.68 -4.28 -12.00
C HIS A 130 -8.89 -3.45 -12.46
N PHE A 131 -9.66 -3.98 -13.41
CA PHE A 131 -10.89 -3.34 -13.90
C PHE A 131 -12.01 -3.27 -12.84
N ILE A 132 -11.97 -4.13 -11.82
CA ILE A 132 -12.92 -4.15 -10.70
C ILE A 132 -12.47 -3.14 -9.64
N ASN A 133 -11.18 -3.13 -9.33
CA ASN A 133 -10.59 -2.27 -8.32
C ASN A 133 -9.27 -1.68 -8.79
N SER A 134 -9.36 -0.41 -9.14
CA SER A 134 -8.29 0.41 -9.66
C SER A 134 -7.80 1.46 -8.66
N GLU A 135 -8.49 1.60 -7.54
CA GLU A 135 -8.25 2.65 -6.55
C GLU A 135 -7.22 2.25 -5.49
N VAL A 136 -7.01 0.93 -5.33
CA VAL A 136 -6.02 0.36 -4.43
C VAL A 136 -4.90 -0.28 -5.21
N HIS A 137 -3.68 0.11 -4.90
CA HIS A 137 -2.48 -0.38 -5.54
C HIS A 137 -1.72 -1.33 -4.63
N ILE A 138 -1.12 -2.35 -5.23
CA ILE A 138 -0.25 -3.29 -4.55
C ILE A 138 1.15 -3.02 -5.08
N PRO A 139 2.13 -2.65 -4.25
CA PRO A 139 3.49 -2.39 -4.73
C PRO A 139 4.00 -3.60 -5.50
N LYS A 140 4.50 -3.42 -6.73
CA LYS A 140 4.95 -4.56 -7.54
C LYS A 140 6.09 -5.33 -6.85
N PRO A 141 5.94 -6.63 -6.53
CA PRO A 141 7.06 -7.46 -6.14
C PRO A 141 7.97 -7.66 -7.35
N VAL A 142 9.29 -7.52 -7.15
CA VAL A 142 10.28 -7.58 -8.23
C VAL A 142 11.07 -8.88 -8.17
N LYS A 143 11.68 -9.17 -7.01
CA LYS A 143 12.55 -10.32 -6.87
C LYS A 143 12.81 -10.66 -5.40
N PHE A 144 12.91 -11.95 -5.11
CA PHE A 144 13.50 -12.48 -3.89
C PHE A 144 15.00 -12.79 -4.11
N ILE A 145 15.82 -12.42 -3.14
CA ILE A 145 17.26 -12.69 -3.08
C ILE A 145 17.54 -13.47 -1.80
N SER A 146 17.96 -14.73 -1.96
CA SER A 146 18.41 -15.54 -0.84
C SER A 146 19.75 -15.04 -0.29
N ARG A 147 19.95 -15.23 1.02
CA ARG A 147 21.21 -14.96 1.73
C ARG A 147 22.41 -15.72 1.16
N ASP A 148 22.19 -16.92 0.61
CA ASP A 148 23.25 -17.83 0.17
C ASP A 148 23.60 -17.66 -1.32
N GLU A 149 22.76 -16.97 -2.07
CA GLU A 149 22.90 -16.81 -3.51
C GLU A 149 23.38 -15.42 -3.91
N ASN A 150 23.77 -15.27 -5.18
CA ASN A 150 24.01 -13.99 -5.85
C ASN A 150 25.08 -13.10 -5.15
N SER A 151 26.31 -13.63 -5.02
CA SER A 151 27.43 -12.91 -4.38
C SER A 151 27.67 -11.52 -4.97
N ALA A 152 27.59 -11.35 -6.30
CA ALA A 152 27.79 -10.05 -6.94
C ALA A 152 26.78 -8.98 -6.46
N PHE A 153 25.53 -9.36 -6.23
CA PHE A 153 24.53 -8.46 -5.64
C PHE A 153 24.91 -8.06 -4.22
N TRP A 154 25.30 -9.02 -3.38
CA TRP A 154 25.68 -8.74 -2.00
C TRP A 154 26.93 -7.88 -1.89
N ASP A 155 27.92 -8.12 -2.75
CA ASP A 155 29.16 -7.32 -2.82
C ASP A 155 28.85 -5.87 -3.22
N GLU A 156 27.81 -5.63 -4.03
CA GLU A 156 27.35 -4.29 -4.38
C GLU A 156 26.54 -3.63 -3.24
N ILE A 157 25.63 -4.37 -2.61
CA ILE A 157 24.62 -3.82 -1.71
C ILE A 157 25.12 -3.66 -0.27
N LEU A 158 25.91 -4.59 0.25
CA LEU A 158 26.39 -4.54 1.64
C LEU A 158 27.18 -3.27 1.97
N PRO A 159 28.11 -2.77 1.12
CA PRO A 159 28.80 -1.50 1.38
C PRO A 159 27.85 -0.30 1.47
N LYS A 160 26.74 -0.34 0.72
CA LYS A 160 25.70 0.71 0.68
C LYS A 160 24.70 0.60 1.84
N THR A 161 24.72 -0.50 2.58
CA THR A 161 23.78 -0.81 3.68
C THR A 161 24.24 -0.15 4.99
N PRO A 162 23.34 0.31 5.89
CA PRO A 162 23.74 0.81 7.21
C PRO A 162 24.48 -0.26 8.02
N GLN A 163 25.48 0.14 8.81
CA GLN A 163 26.44 -0.76 9.46
C GLN A 163 25.79 -1.96 10.19
N VAL A 164 24.74 -1.71 10.96
CA VAL A 164 24.04 -2.74 11.76
C VAL A 164 23.32 -3.80 10.91
N TYR A 165 23.12 -3.54 9.61
CA TYR A 165 22.47 -4.45 8.66
C TYR A 165 23.44 -5.03 7.62
N ARG A 166 24.76 -4.77 7.72
CA ARG A 166 25.79 -5.23 6.77
C ARG A 166 26.14 -6.71 6.93
N VAL A 167 25.11 -7.55 6.88
CA VAL A 167 25.22 -9.01 6.87
C VAL A 167 24.27 -9.55 5.81
N ARG A 168 24.66 -10.64 5.13
CA ARG A 168 23.74 -11.33 4.21
C ARG A 168 22.52 -11.83 4.98
N GLY A 169 21.39 -11.84 4.31
CA GLY A 169 20.10 -12.30 4.84
C GLY A 169 19.09 -12.27 3.71
N ASP A 170 17.96 -12.96 3.85
CA ASP A 170 16.97 -12.98 2.79
C ASP A 170 16.40 -11.57 2.58
N LEU A 171 16.14 -11.24 1.30
CA LEU A 171 15.76 -9.90 0.89
C LEU A 171 14.75 -9.93 -0.25
N VAL A 172 13.71 -9.10 -0.13
CA VAL A 172 12.72 -8.87 -1.16
C VAL A 172 12.91 -7.49 -1.75
N MET A 173 12.99 -7.41 -3.07
CA MET A 173 12.92 -6.17 -3.84
C MET A 173 11.50 -5.96 -4.33
N MET A 174 10.96 -4.76 -4.13
CA MET A 174 9.61 -4.39 -4.55
C MET A 174 9.55 -2.92 -4.96
N GLU A 175 8.48 -2.53 -5.64
CA GLU A 175 8.17 -1.14 -5.92
C GLU A 175 8.09 -0.33 -4.62
N ARG A 176 8.59 0.89 -4.66
CA ARG A 176 8.55 1.78 -3.51
C ARG A 176 7.33 2.67 -3.52
N ILE A 177 6.55 2.61 -2.45
CA ILE A 177 5.59 3.66 -2.09
C ILE A 177 6.37 4.92 -1.68
N LEU A 178 6.15 6.03 -2.39
CA LEU A 178 6.79 7.30 -2.06
C LEU A 178 6.03 8.00 -0.93
N PRO A 179 6.73 8.64 0.01
CA PRO A 179 6.08 9.26 1.15
C PRO A 179 5.30 10.52 0.76
N LEU A 180 4.31 10.87 1.57
CA LEU A 180 3.56 12.12 1.42
C LEU A 180 4.51 13.34 1.38
N PRO A 181 4.25 14.34 0.51
CA PRO A 181 5.10 15.53 0.38
C PRO A 181 5.31 16.29 1.68
N LYS A 182 6.44 17.01 1.79
CA LYS A 182 6.78 17.82 2.97
C LYS A 182 5.64 18.75 3.40
N VAL A 183 4.96 19.39 2.43
CA VAL A 183 3.84 20.29 2.69
C VAL A 183 2.66 19.57 3.34
N VAL A 184 2.32 18.37 2.85
CA VAL A 184 1.27 17.52 3.44
C VAL A 184 1.67 17.03 4.82
N ARG A 185 2.92 16.57 4.98
CA ARG A 185 3.45 16.13 6.29
C ARG A 185 3.41 17.25 7.33
N LYS A 186 3.77 18.48 6.94
CA LYS A 186 3.69 19.64 7.83
C LYS A 186 2.24 19.88 8.25
N ALA A 187 1.30 19.90 7.30
CA ALA A 187 -0.11 20.07 7.59
C ALA A 187 -0.67 18.97 8.52
N LEU A 188 -0.27 17.71 8.33
CA LEU A 188 -0.64 16.60 9.24
C LEU A 188 -0.15 16.86 10.67
N ILE A 189 1.12 17.26 10.84
CA ILE A 189 1.67 17.58 12.17
C ILE A 189 0.92 18.76 12.78
N SER A 190 0.72 19.85 12.03
CA SER A 190 0.05 21.05 12.52
C SER A 190 -1.39 20.78 12.95
N GLN A 191 -2.14 19.97 12.20
CA GLN A 191 -3.56 19.73 12.46
C GLN A 191 -3.80 18.70 13.56
N PHE A 192 -2.98 17.66 13.62
CA PHE A 192 -3.29 16.49 14.44
C PHE A 192 -2.28 16.26 15.58
N CYS A 193 -1.03 16.69 15.43
CA CYS A 193 -0.04 16.53 16.51
C CYS A 193 0.11 17.79 17.35
N ALA A 194 0.07 18.97 16.74
CA ALA A 194 0.34 20.22 17.46
C ALA A 194 -0.71 20.53 18.53
N PRO A 195 -2.03 20.34 18.29
CA PRO A 195 -3.03 20.56 19.33
C PRO A 195 -2.92 19.56 20.49
N GLU A 196 -2.68 18.28 20.20
CA GLU A 196 -2.55 17.23 21.23
C GLU A 196 -1.33 17.43 22.14
N HIS A 197 -0.22 17.95 21.58
CA HIS A 197 1.06 18.08 22.29
C HIS A 197 1.46 19.52 22.60
N ASN A 198 0.55 20.48 22.41
CA ASN A 198 0.79 21.93 22.58
C ASN A 198 2.06 22.42 21.86
N LEU A 199 2.25 22.00 20.60
CA LEU A 199 3.44 22.37 19.83
C LEU A 199 3.26 23.74 19.19
N ASP A 200 4.28 24.58 19.34
CA ASP A 200 4.42 25.81 18.57
C ASP A 200 5.00 25.52 17.17
N SER A 201 5.18 26.58 16.37
CA SER A 201 5.78 26.47 15.03
C SER A 201 7.19 25.85 15.06
N THR A 202 7.96 26.10 16.13
CA THR A 202 9.30 25.53 16.32
C THR A 202 9.23 24.02 16.51
N GLY A 203 8.30 23.55 17.34
CA GLY A 203 8.03 22.13 17.59
C GLY A 203 7.60 21.38 16.33
N VAL A 204 6.72 21.99 15.53
CA VAL A 204 6.29 21.41 14.23
C VAL A 204 7.49 21.23 13.30
N GLU A 205 8.34 22.25 13.14
CA GLU A 205 9.54 22.16 12.28
C GLU A 205 10.58 21.17 12.82
N ALA A 206 10.70 21.04 14.14
CA ALA A 206 11.58 20.05 14.76
C ALA A 206 11.13 18.62 14.43
N LEU A 207 9.83 18.31 14.58
CA LEU A 207 9.28 17.02 14.19
C LEU A 207 9.46 16.76 12.68
N LEU A 208 9.19 17.75 11.84
CA LEU A 208 9.27 17.62 10.39
C LEU A 208 10.68 17.27 9.88
N LYS A 209 11.73 17.70 10.61
CA LYS A 209 13.14 17.44 10.30
C LYS A 209 13.62 16.05 10.70
N GLN A 210 12.95 15.39 11.65
CA GLN A 210 13.33 14.05 12.10
C GLN A 210 13.33 13.04 10.95
N HIS A 211 14.35 12.17 10.91
CA HIS A 211 14.51 11.20 9.83
C HIS A 211 13.30 10.27 9.68
N ALA A 212 12.77 9.76 10.80
CA ALA A 212 11.61 8.88 10.82
C ALA A 212 10.37 9.52 10.15
N ASN A 213 10.26 10.85 10.23
CA ASN A 213 9.12 11.61 9.70
C ASN A 213 9.25 11.95 8.21
N LYS A 214 10.38 11.64 7.55
CA LYS A 214 10.55 11.84 6.11
C LYS A 214 9.85 10.78 5.25
N HIS A 215 9.50 9.65 5.86
CA HIS A 215 8.96 8.47 5.18
C HIS A 215 7.47 8.28 5.44
N CYS A 216 6.71 9.37 5.49
CA CYS A 216 5.32 9.36 5.92
C CYS A 216 4.39 8.63 4.96
N LEU A 217 3.67 7.64 5.49
CA LEU A 217 2.49 7.02 4.91
C LEU A 217 1.35 7.19 5.93
N ALA A 218 0.15 7.53 5.47
CA ALA A 218 -1.00 7.72 6.35
C ALA A 218 -1.89 6.47 6.34
N ARG A 219 -2.00 5.77 7.46
CA ARG A 219 -2.82 4.56 7.63
C ARG A 219 -4.30 4.93 7.72
N VAL A 220 -5.12 4.38 6.83
CA VAL A 220 -6.53 4.76 6.67
C VAL A 220 -7.42 3.89 7.56
N TYR A 221 -7.75 4.40 8.75
CA TYR A 221 -8.56 3.67 9.72
C TYR A 221 -10.03 4.07 9.63
N LEU A 222 -10.83 3.34 8.86
CA LEU A 222 -12.29 3.59 8.75
C LEU A 222 -13.10 2.85 9.83
N GLY A 223 -12.52 1.85 10.48
CA GLY A 223 -13.13 1.11 11.60
C GLY A 223 -12.95 1.77 12.96
N LYS A 224 -12.14 2.83 13.03
CA LYS A 224 -11.80 3.52 14.28
C LYS A 224 -12.08 5.01 14.16
N ALA A 225 -13.08 5.47 14.92
CA ALA A 225 -13.51 6.86 14.97
C ALA A 225 -12.35 7.82 15.29
N ASN A 226 -11.63 7.54 16.38
CA ASN A 226 -10.55 8.39 16.87
C ASN A 226 -9.48 7.59 17.62
N GLY A 227 -8.35 8.23 17.92
CA GLY A 227 -7.28 7.66 18.72
C GLY A 227 -6.18 8.67 19.01
N THR A 228 -5.37 8.40 20.03
CA THR A 228 -4.26 9.29 20.41
C THR A 228 -3.10 9.17 19.44
N ILE A 229 -2.55 10.30 19.00
CA ILE A 229 -1.31 10.32 18.22
C ILE A 229 -0.18 10.62 19.19
N HIS A 230 0.54 9.60 19.67
CA HIS A 230 1.64 9.86 20.60
C HIS A 230 2.70 10.77 19.98
N ARG A 231 3.30 11.66 20.78
CA ARG A 231 4.33 12.63 20.33
C ARG A 231 5.50 11.99 19.58
N ASN A 232 5.83 10.75 19.95
CA ASN A 232 6.94 9.99 19.39
C ASN A 232 6.50 9.06 18.24
N THR A 233 5.21 9.08 17.86
CA THR A 233 4.71 8.30 16.72
C THR A 233 5.38 8.82 15.46
N PRO A 234 6.19 8.00 14.77
CA PRO A 234 6.80 8.44 13.53
C PRO A 234 5.71 8.61 12.47
N LEU A 235 5.81 9.66 11.64
CA LEU A 235 4.86 9.89 10.55
C LEU A 235 4.84 8.74 9.53
N ARG A 236 5.83 7.84 9.58
CA ARG A 236 5.94 6.64 8.75
C ARG A 236 4.67 5.80 8.73
N ASN A 237 3.98 5.72 9.87
CA ASN A 237 2.73 4.99 10.06
C ASN A 237 1.71 5.94 10.68
N PHE A 238 1.54 7.12 10.07
CA PHE A 238 0.69 8.16 10.64
C PHE A 238 -0.77 7.67 10.67
N PRO A 239 -1.40 7.52 11.84
CA PRO A 239 -2.76 7.01 11.91
C PRO A 239 -3.73 8.11 11.46
N LEU A 240 -4.54 7.82 10.45
CA LEU A 240 -5.57 8.71 9.94
C LEU A 240 -6.94 8.07 10.25
N TYR A 241 -7.50 8.47 11.39
CA TYR A 241 -8.77 7.97 11.91
C TYR A 241 -9.99 8.60 11.22
N LEU A 242 -11.14 7.95 11.34
CA LEU A 242 -12.36 8.31 10.61
C LEU A 242 -12.84 9.75 10.92
N GLU A 243 -13.00 10.13 12.18
CA GLU A 243 -13.47 11.48 12.54
C GLU A 243 -12.51 12.58 12.04
N PRO A 244 -11.18 12.49 12.25
CA PRO A 244 -10.23 13.40 11.62
C PRO A 244 -10.39 13.52 10.10
N MET A 245 -10.60 12.40 9.39
CA MET A 245 -10.81 12.42 7.93
C MET A 245 -12.06 13.21 7.55
N GLU A 246 -13.17 12.97 8.25
CA GLU A 246 -14.43 13.66 8.01
C GLU A 246 -14.33 15.16 8.31
N GLN A 247 -13.66 15.54 9.40
CA GLN A 247 -13.44 16.93 9.80
C GLN A 247 -12.66 17.73 8.74
N ILE A 248 -11.63 17.14 8.14
CA ILE A 248 -10.87 17.78 7.06
C ILE A 248 -11.52 17.59 5.67
N GLY A 249 -12.63 16.84 5.59
CA GLY A 249 -13.40 16.63 4.37
C GLY A 249 -12.73 15.70 3.35
N ILE A 250 -12.02 14.68 3.81
CA ILE A 250 -11.60 13.56 2.96
C ILE A 250 -12.84 12.71 2.60
N GLU A 251 -12.94 12.30 1.34
CA GLU A 251 -14.03 11.46 0.85
C GLU A 251 -13.84 10.02 1.34
N THR A 252 -14.52 9.65 2.44
CA THR A 252 -14.37 8.32 3.08
C THR A 252 -15.15 7.21 2.37
N LEU A 253 -16.27 7.53 1.71
CA LEU A 253 -17.08 6.53 1.00
C LEU A 253 -16.33 5.84 -0.15
N PRO A 254 -15.62 6.56 -1.05
CA PRO A 254 -14.79 5.90 -2.06
C PRO A 254 -13.70 5.01 -1.45
N LEU A 255 -13.10 5.41 -0.33
CA LEU A 255 -12.09 4.61 0.38
C LEU A 255 -12.70 3.31 0.91
N ALA A 256 -13.89 3.37 1.52
CA ALA A 256 -14.60 2.19 1.99
C ALA A 256 -14.94 1.21 0.86
N ASN A 257 -15.43 1.72 -0.28
CA ASN A 257 -15.74 0.89 -1.44
C ASN A 257 -14.48 0.20 -1.98
N ALA A 258 -13.40 0.96 -2.16
CA ALA A 258 -12.11 0.46 -2.63
C ALA A 258 -11.51 -0.58 -1.67
N MET A 259 -11.65 -0.37 -0.37
CA MET A 259 -11.21 -1.33 0.66
C MET A 259 -12.02 -2.63 0.59
N GLY A 260 -13.35 -2.57 0.47
CA GLY A 260 -14.21 -3.75 0.31
C GLY A 260 -13.84 -4.58 -0.92
N LYS A 261 -13.65 -3.91 -2.06
CA LYS A 261 -13.19 -4.57 -3.30
C LYS A 261 -11.81 -5.23 -3.14
N SER A 262 -10.92 -4.61 -2.37
CA SER A 262 -9.58 -5.15 -2.10
C SER A 262 -9.65 -6.43 -1.28
N TYR A 263 -10.45 -6.45 -0.21
CA TYR A 263 -10.67 -7.66 0.58
C TYR A 263 -11.30 -8.78 -0.26
N ALA A 264 -12.28 -8.48 -1.12
CA ALA A 264 -12.83 -9.50 -2.03
C ALA A 264 -11.78 -10.04 -3.01
N THR A 265 -10.86 -9.18 -3.47
CA THR A 265 -9.75 -9.57 -4.34
C THR A 265 -8.74 -10.46 -3.60
N LEU A 266 -8.40 -10.14 -2.35
CA LEU A 266 -7.57 -10.97 -1.47
C LEU A 266 -8.21 -12.34 -1.24
N HIS A 267 -9.45 -12.35 -0.75
CA HIS A 267 -10.16 -13.56 -0.31
C HIS A 267 -10.50 -14.48 -1.48
N TRP A 268 -11.21 -13.99 -2.48
CA TRP A 268 -11.75 -14.83 -3.55
C TRP A 268 -10.80 -14.90 -4.75
N GLY A 269 -10.05 -13.83 -4.98
CA GLY A 269 -9.12 -13.72 -6.09
C GLY A 269 -7.82 -14.48 -5.80
N ALA A 270 -7.13 -14.10 -4.72
CA ALA A 270 -5.84 -14.65 -4.35
C ALA A 270 -5.94 -15.85 -3.39
N ALA A 271 -7.12 -16.12 -2.83
CA ALA A 271 -7.32 -17.18 -1.83
C ALA A 271 -6.44 -16.96 -0.59
N ILE A 272 -6.40 -15.72 -0.08
CA ILE A 272 -5.57 -15.31 1.05
C ILE A 272 -6.45 -14.65 2.10
N ASN A 273 -6.22 -14.97 3.38
CA ASN A 273 -7.07 -14.50 4.48
C ASN A 273 -6.98 -12.98 4.77
N GLY A 274 -5.88 -12.33 4.39
CA GLY A 274 -5.69 -10.90 4.63
C GLY A 274 -5.35 -10.54 6.08
N ASP A 275 -4.82 -11.46 6.89
CA ASP A 275 -4.42 -11.15 8.26
C ASP A 275 -3.26 -10.13 8.30
N ASP A 276 -3.40 -9.13 9.17
CA ASP A 276 -2.47 -8.01 9.42
C ASP A 276 -2.18 -7.10 8.19
N VAL A 277 -3.02 -7.14 7.14
CA VAL A 277 -2.85 -6.25 5.98
C VAL A 277 -3.16 -4.79 6.34
N GLU A 278 -2.37 -3.87 5.79
CA GLU A 278 -2.52 -2.44 6.04
C GLU A 278 -2.97 -1.67 4.80
N PHE A 279 -3.88 -0.71 5.01
CA PHE A 279 -4.27 0.27 4.00
C PHE A 279 -3.62 1.62 4.29
N VAL A 280 -2.86 2.13 3.32
CA VAL A 280 -2.13 3.40 3.49
C VAL A 280 -2.29 4.35 2.31
N LEU A 281 -2.32 5.64 2.59
CA LEU A 281 -2.11 6.69 1.60
C LEU A 281 -0.62 6.99 1.48
N GLY A 282 -0.14 6.87 0.25
CA GLY A 282 1.19 7.26 -0.17
C GLY A 282 1.14 8.01 -1.48
N THR A 283 2.28 8.08 -2.16
CA THR A 283 2.37 8.63 -3.49
C THR A 283 3.17 7.74 -4.44
N SER A 284 2.93 7.91 -5.73
CA SER A 284 3.77 7.38 -6.81
C SER A 284 4.29 8.51 -7.69
N ALA A 285 5.41 8.28 -8.36
CA ALA A 285 5.85 9.16 -9.43
C ALA A 285 4.90 9.02 -10.62
N THR A 286 4.60 10.12 -11.29
CA THR A 286 3.88 10.05 -12.56
C THR A 286 4.84 9.69 -13.69
N GLU A 287 4.33 9.09 -14.75
CA GLU A 287 5.13 8.88 -15.97
C GLU A 287 5.53 10.24 -16.53
N ALA A 288 6.79 10.38 -16.94
CA ALA A 288 7.23 11.61 -17.58
C ALA A 288 6.55 11.75 -18.94
N GLN A 289 6.22 12.97 -19.34
CA GLN A 289 5.77 13.23 -20.70
C GLN A 289 6.94 13.05 -21.66
N GLY A 290 7.02 11.87 -22.30
CA GLY A 290 8.05 11.50 -23.27
C GLY A 290 8.87 10.28 -22.83
N GLY A 291 8.95 9.26 -23.71
CA GLY A 291 9.53 7.93 -23.41
C GLY A 291 11.02 7.87 -23.08
N ASP A 292 11.75 9.00 -23.15
CA ASP A 292 13.19 9.07 -22.87
C ASP A 292 13.50 9.68 -21.47
N HIS A 293 12.46 10.10 -20.74
CA HIS A 293 12.60 10.65 -19.40
C HIS A 293 12.02 9.65 -18.40
N GLY A 294 12.84 9.14 -17.48
CA GLY A 294 12.27 8.26 -16.42
C GLY A 294 11.38 9.04 -15.43
N PRO A 295 10.92 8.39 -14.34
CA PRO A 295 9.77 8.85 -13.56
C PRO A 295 9.84 10.32 -13.12
N ASP A 296 8.70 11.03 -13.24
CA ASP A 296 8.57 12.41 -12.78
C ASP A 296 8.20 12.45 -11.29
N PHE A 297 9.18 12.84 -10.47
CA PHE A 297 9.01 13.01 -9.03
C PHE A 297 8.53 14.41 -8.62
N LYS A 298 8.40 15.35 -9.57
CA LYS A 298 7.80 16.65 -9.34
C LYS A 298 6.28 16.56 -9.30
N HIS A 299 5.69 15.64 -10.06
CA HIS A 299 4.25 15.38 -10.06
C HIS A 299 3.99 14.00 -9.47
N ARG A 300 3.38 13.97 -8.30
CA ARG A 300 3.19 12.73 -7.55
C ARG A 300 1.72 12.45 -7.32
N ALA A 301 1.24 11.34 -7.88
CA ALA A 301 -0.14 10.90 -7.69
C ALA A 301 -0.32 10.38 -6.27
N VAL A 302 -1.43 10.75 -5.64
CA VAL A 302 -1.83 10.20 -4.34
C VAL A 302 -2.63 8.94 -4.59
N GLN A 303 -2.29 7.87 -3.89
CA GLN A 303 -2.87 6.54 -4.10
C GLN A 303 -3.06 5.86 -2.75
N MET A 304 -4.09 5.01 -2.67
CA MET A 304 -4.24 4.04 -1.60
C MET A 304 -3.46 2.78 -1.96
N TYR A 305 -2.74 2.24 -0.99
CA TYR A 305 -1.96 1.03 -1.14
C TYR A 305 -2.40 -0.01 -0.13
N LEU A 306 -2.36 -1.26 -0.55
CA LEU A 306 -2.49 -2.44 0.30
C LEU A 306 -1.11 -3.08 0.45
N LEU A 307 -0.68 -3.33 1.69
CA LEU A 307 0.63 -3.87 2.00
C LEU A 307 0.62 -4.70 3.30
N ASP A 308 1.79 -5.22 3.66
CA ASP A 308 2.04 -6.10 4.82
C ASP A 308 1.32 -7.43 4.75
N PHE A 309 1.83 -8.34 3.91
CA PHE A 309 1.29 -9.69 3.77
C PHE A 309 1.98 -10.69 4.70
N GLY A 310 2.74 -10.20 5.69
CA GLY A 310 3.65 -11.01 6.49
C GLY A 310 2.99 -12.02 7.41
N GLN A 311 1.73 -11.79 7.78
CA GLN A 311 0.93 -12.70 8.63
C GLN A 311 -0.21 -13.38 7.86
N CYS A 312 -0.34 -13.08 6.57
CA CYS A 312 -1.33 -13.70 5.73
C CYS A 312 -1.07 -15.21 5.57
N GLU A 313 -2.16 -15.94 5.36
CA GLU A 313 -2.14 -17.37 5.06
C GLU A 313 -2.99 -17.67 3.83
N ALA A 314 -2.57 -18.66 3.05
CA ALA A 314 -3.36 -19.18 1.95
C ALA A 314 -4.56 -19.96 2.50
N VAL A 315 -5.70 -19.83 1.83
CA VAL A 315 -6.96 -20.48 2.18
C VAL A 315 -7.37 -21.41 1.05
N ASP A 316 -7.61 -22.68 1.38
CA ASP A 316 -8.05 -23.66 0.39
C ASP A 316 -9.54 -23.50 0.10
N LEU A 317 -9.85 -22.86 -1.02
CA LEU A 317 -11.23 -22.65 -1.50
C LEU A 317 -11.95 -23.96 -1.87
N THR A 318 -11.29 -25.13 -1.83
CA THR A 318 -11.94 -26.44 -2.00
C THR A 318 -12.59 -26.95 -0.71
N GLN A 319 -12.26 -26.39 0.45
CA GLN A 319 -12.88 -26.72 1.74
C GLN A 319 -14.32 -26.23 1.86
N ASP A 320 -15.03 -26.70 2.90
CA ASP A 320 -16.41 -26.32 3.17
C ASP A 320 -16.55 -24.80 3.40
N PRO A 321 -17.69 -24.18 2.99
CA PRO A 321 -17.93 -22.75 3.15
C PRO A 321 -17.64 -22.21 4.55
N ASP A 322 -18.10 -22.89 5.59
CA ASP A 322 -17.91 -22.48 6.98
C ASP A 322 -16.42 -22.33 7.35
N VAL A 323 -15.56 -23.23 6.87
CA VAL A 323 -14.11 -23.20 7.13
C VAL A 323 -13.48 -21.99 6.43
N VAL A 324 -13.82 -21.78 5.15
CA VAL A 324 -13.31 -20.67 4.34
C VAL A 324 -13.80 -19.33 4.91
N TYR A 325 -15.09 -19.26 5.25
CA TYR A 325 -15.71 -18.07 5.83
C TYR A 325 -15.06 -17.73 7.17
N GLN A 326 -14.85 -18.72 8.04
CA GLN A 326 -14.18 -18.53 9.32
C GLN A 326 -12.75 -17.99 9.16
N ALA A 327 -11.99 -18.50 8.20
CA ALA A 327 -10.63 -18.00 7.92
C ALA A 327 -10.63 -16.52 7.52
N PHE A 328 -11.57 -16.12 6.65
CA PHE A 328 -11.69 -14.74 6.17
C PHE A 328 -12.25 -13.79 7.23
N LYS A 329 -13.40 -14.09 7.83
CA LYS A 329 -14.02 -13.22 8.83
C LYS A 329 -13.15 -13.11 10.10
N GLY A 330 -12.49 -14.21 10.48
CA GLY A 330 -11.53 -14.23 11.60
C GLY A 330 -10.37 -13.25 11.41
N ALA A 331 -9.76 -13.22 10.22
CA ALA A 331 -8.69 -12.28 9.90
C ALA A 331 -9.18 -10.82 9.89
N MET A 332 -10.39 -10.57 9.36
CA MET A 332 -10.97 -9.23 9.30
C MET A 332 -11.22 -8.60 10.68
N VAL A 333 -11.58 -9.38 11.71
CA VAL A 333 -11.88 -8.88 13.06
C VAL A 333 -10.69 -8.92 14.03
N THR A 334 -9.60 -9.59 13.66
CA THR A 334 -8.43 -9.76 14.53
C THR A 334 -7.44 -8.60 14.36
N GLY A 335 -6.65 -8.34 15.41
CA GLY A 335 -5.49 -7.43 15.32
C GLY A 335 -5.87 -6.00 14.91
N ASP A 336 -5.10 -5.44 13.97
CA ASP A 336 -5.31 -4.09 13.45
C ASP A 336 -6.34 -4.05 12.31
N ASN A 337 -6.66 -5.18 11.65
CA ASN A 337 -7.64 -5.26 10.56
C ASN A 337 -8.99 -4.62 10.91
N GLN A 338 -9.52 -4.91 12.10
CA GLN A 338 -10.76 -4.34 12.61
C GLN A 338 -10.75 -2.80 12.66
N ARG A 339 -9.57 -2.17 12.75
CA ARG A 339 -9.43 -0.71 12.78
C ARG A 339 -9.49 -0.10 11.39
N PHE A 340 -9.14 -0.87 10.35
CA PHE A 340 -9.23 -0.43 8.95
C PHE A 340 -10.66 -0.53 8.45
N ILE A 341 -11.36 -1.63 8.75
CA ILE A 341 -12.69 -1.95 8.19
C ILE A 341 -13.79 -1.16 8.91
N PRO A 342 -14.66 -0.40 8.21
CA PRO A 342 -15.78 0.29 8.84
C PRO A 342 -16.66 -0.68 9.65
N HIS A 343 -17.08 -0.27 10.86
CA HIS A 343 -17.92 -1.13 11.68
C HIS A 343 -19.40 -0.99 11.29
N TYR A 344 -20.14 -2.11 11.23
CA TYR A 344 -21.55 -2.12 10.80
C TYR A 344 -22.45 -1.32 11.75
N SER A 345 -22.26 -1.42 13.07
CA SER A 345 -23.05 -0.67 14.06
C SER A 345 -22.54 0.76 14.33
N LYS A 346 -21.21 0.99 14.36
CA LYS A 346 -20.62 2.31 14.68
C LYS A 346 -20.64 3.25 13.47
N SER A 347 -20.56 2.73 12.25
CA SER A 347 -20.51 3.50 11.00
C SER A 347 -21.33 2.84 9.87
N PRO A 348 -22.66 2.64 10.05
CA PRO A 348 -23.49 1.81 9.17
C PRO A 348 -23.50 2.27 7.70
N ALA A 349 -23.51 3.59 7.46
CA ALA A 349 -23.47 4.13 6.11
C ALA A 349 -22.16 3.79 5.39
N LEU A 350 -21.03 3.87 6.11
CA LEU A 350 -19.71 3.58 5.57
C LEU A 350 -19.51 2.08 5.36
N PHE A 351 -19.96 1.27 6.32
CA PHE A 351 -19.93 -0.19 6.20
C PHE A 351 -20.80 -0.69 5.05
N LYS A 352 -21.99 -0.10 4.82
CA LYS A 352 -22.82 -0.42 3.64
C LYS A 352 -22.05 -0.25 2.33
N ILE A 353 -21.22 0.80 2.21
CA ILE A 353 -20.41 1.06 1.01
C ILE A 353 -19.24 0.06 0.89
N PHE A 354 -18.62 -0.31 2.01
CA PHE A 354 -17.62 -1.39 2.06
C PHE A 354 -18.21 -2.72 1.62
N ARG A 355 -19.33 -3.13 2.22
CA ARG A 355 -20.08 -4.35 1.93
C ARG A 355 -20.47 -4.43 0.45
N GLN A 356 -21.00 -3.33 -0.10
CA GLN A 356 -21.33 -3.23 -1.51
C GLN A 356 -20.11 -3.49 -2.40
N GLY A 357 -18.99 -2.84 -2.13
CA GLY A 357 -17.75 -3.02 -2.90
C GLY A 357 -17.22 -4.44 -2.83
N TYR A 358 -17.25 -5.07 -1.66
CA TYR A 358 -16.83 -6.45 -1.48
C TYR A 358 -17.72 -7.43 -2.26
N ILE A 359 -19.04 -7.30 -2.16
CA ILE A 359 -19.99 -8.19 -2.82
C ILE A 359 -19.91 -8.06 -4.35
N GLU A 360 -19.88 -6.82 -4.86
CA GLU A 360 -19.75 -6.56 -6.30
C GLU A 360 -18.47 -7.20 -6.87
N ALA A 361 -17.33 -6.93 -6.25
CA ALA A 361 -16.05 -7.48 -6.70
C ALA A 361 -15.99 -9.00 -6.57
N GLY A 362 -16.40 -9.52 -5.43
CA GLY A 362 -16.36 -10.94 -5.17
C GLY A 362 -17.27 -11.72 -6.12
N ASN A 363 -18.46 -11.20 -6.46
CA ASN A 363 -19.38 -11.91 -7.37
C ASN A 363 -18.77 -12.09 -8.76
N VAL A 364 -18.08 -11.06 -9.26
CA VAL A 364 -17.34 -11.13 -10.52
C VAL A 364 -16.23 -12.18 -10.43
N ILE A 365 -15.46 -12.18 -9.34
CA ILE A 365 -14.34 -13.11 -9.13
C ILE A 365 -14.83 -14.56 -8.97
N LEU A 366 -15.87 -14.80 -8.18
CA LEU A 366 -16.47 -16.13 -7.98
C LEU A 366 -17.04 -16.67 -9.28
N SER A 367 -17.65 -15.81 -10.11
CA SER A 367 -18.15 -16.21 -11.43
C SER A 367 -17.00 -16.64 -12.34
N ASP A 368 -15.94 -15.83 -12.44
CA ASP A 368 -14.74 -16.14 -13.23
C ASP A 368 -14.07 -17.45 -12.79
N LYS A 369 -13.98 -17.68 -11.47
CA LYS A 369 -13.40 -18.90 -10.88
C LYS A 369 -14.37 -20.09 -10.82
N ARG A 370 -15.62 -19.93 -11.28
CA ARG A 370 -16.69 -20.95 -11.26
C ARG A 370 -17.01 -21.48 -9.86
N LEU A 371 -17.05 -20.57 -8.89
CA LEU A 371 -17.31 -20.84 -7.48
C LEU A 371 -18.64 -20.26 -6.98
N SER A 372 -19.44 -19.63 -7.86
CA SER A 372 -20.72 -18.99 -7.51
C SER A 372 -21.80 -19.97 -7.01
N ASN A 373 -21.65 -21.28 -7.25
CA ASN A 373 -22.55 -22.31 -6.72
C ASN A 373 -22.13 -22.82 -5.34
N LYS A 374 -20.94 -22.41 -4.86
CA LYS A 374 -20.35 -22.88 -3.60
C LYS A 374 -20.35 -21.80 -2.53
N PHE A 375 -20.02 -20.57 -2.90
CA PHE A 375 -19.96 -19.44 -1.98
C PHE A 375 -20.99 -18.38 -2.34
N ASN A 376 -21.60 -17.80 -1.32
CA ASN A 376 -22.56 -16.70 -1.42
C ASN A 376 -22.08 -15.52 -0.58
N LEU A 377 -21.82 -14.39 -1.24
CA LEU A 377 -21.23 -13.23 -0.59
C LEU A 377 -22.18 -12.44 0.30
N GLU A 378 -23.49 -12.57 0.07
CA GLU A 378 -24.50 -12.01 0.97
C GLU A 378 -24.47 -12.79 2.30
N ASP A 379 -24.45 -14.13 2.22
CA ASP A 379 -24.37 -15.00 3.41
C ASP A 379 -23.05 -14.76 4.17
N PHE A 380 -21.91 -14.69 3.46
CA PHE A 380 -20.62 -14.37 4.08
C PHE A 380 -20.64 -13.03 4.82
N MET A 381 -21.21 -11.99 4.22
CA MET A 381 -21.25 -10.66 4.85
C MET A 381 -22.19 -10.63 6.05
N GLN A 382 -23.33 -11.33 5.97
CA GLN A 382 -24.22 -11.49 7.11
C GLN A 382 -23.50 -12.19 8.27
N GLU A 383 -22.79 -13.28 8.01
CA GLU A 383 -21.99 -13.97 9.02
C GLU A 383 -20.84 -13.12 9.58
N TYR A 384 -20.21 -12.28 8.75
CA TYR A 384 -19.19 -11.34 9.20
C TYR A 384 -19.78 -10.29 10.15
N GLU A 385 -20.95 -9.74 9.84
CA GLU A 385 -21.64 -8.76 10.69
C GLU A 385 -21.95 -9.37 12.07
N GLU A 386 -22.51 -10.58 12.10
CA GLU A 386 -22.80 -11.32 13.33
C GLU A 386 -21.52 -11.62 14.12
N TYR A 387 -20.46 -12.06 13.44
CA TYR A 387 -19.20 -12.38 14.08
C TYR A 387 -18.48 -11.15 14.63
N ALA A 388 -18.57 -10.01 13.93
CA ALA A 388 -17.97 -8.75 14.37
C ALA A 388 -18.65 -8.14 15.61
N GLU A 389 -19.91 -8.49 15.88
CA GLU A 389 -20.64 -8.05 17.08
C GLU A 389 -19.93 -8.48 18.37
N ASP A 390 -19.32 -9.67 18.37
CA ASP A 390 -18.62 -10.22 19.53
C ASP A 390 -17.31 -9.48 19.88
N PHE A 391 -16.83 -8.58 19.00
CA PHE A 391 -15.57 -7.84 19.14
C PHE A 391 -15.78 -6.34 19.43
N LEU A 392 -16.98 -5.95 19.88
CA LEU A 392 -17.42 -4.56 20.04
C LEU A 392 -16.76 -3.74 21.15
#